data_AF-A0A8H6LSS6-F1
#
_entry.id   AF-A0A8H6LSS6-F1
#
_cell.length_a   1.000
_cell.length_b   1.000
_cell.length_c   1.000
_cell.angle_alpha   90.00
_cell.angle_beta   90.00
_cell.angle_gamma   90.00
#
_symmetry.space_group_name_H-M   'P 1'
#
loop_
_entity.id
_entity.type
_entity.pdbx_description
1 polymer ?
#
loop_
_entity_poly.entity_id
_entity_poly.type
_entity_poly.pdbx_seq_one_letter_code
_entity_poly.pdbx_strand_id
1 'polypeptide(L)'
;MLDKRGIHRNILDPVSYDCVNICRECLSPLCHAKVPRFALSNNLYRGVLPDEFSDLTWVEEMACALYRGTAHVTRLFNSSDINMPKRLHGNTCAHEMNVVSTAKSLPNTPADIHGMLTLVFVGPEDFDPKSSGTLFRVRKYKISRFLAWLKRHNRLYQSLEIDAARIDMFPDDGPLPGLAERAINQ
;
A
#
# COMPACT_ATOMS: atom_id res chain seq x y z
N MET A 1 -8.87 9.61 21.19
CA MET A 1 -8.35 10.98 21.03
C MET A 1 -8.86 11.51 19.70
N LEU A 2 -9.36 12.74 19.63
CA LEU A 2 -9.87 13.34 18.39
C LEU A 2 -8.77 14.19 17.74
N ASP A 3 -8.73 14.25 16.41
CA ASP A 3 -7.83 15.17 15.71
C ASP A 3 -8.20 16.62 16.06
N LYS A 4 -7.21 17.45 16.40
CA LYS A 4 -7.41 18.85 16.78
C LYS A 4 -8.09 19.67 15.68
N ARG A 5 -7.89 19.31 14.41
CA ARG A 5 -8.56 19.94 13.25
C ARG A 5 -10.07 19.70 13.22
N GLY A 6 -10.55 18.66 13.90
CA GLY A 6 -11.97 18.34 14.01
C GLY A 6 -12.68 19.04 15.15
N ILE A 7 -11.96 19.79 16.01
CA ILE A 7 -12.52 20.46 17.19
C ILE A 7 -12.54 21.96 16.93
N HIS A 8 -13.73 22.54 16.85
CA HIS A 8 -13.93 23.98 16.68
C HIS A 8 -14.40 24.57 18.01
N ARG A 9 -13.50 25.35 18.63
CA ARG A 9 -13.84 26.11 19.84
C ARG A 9 -14.45 27.43 19.42
N ASN A 10 -15.63 27.73 19.93
CA ASN A 10 -16.22 29.04 19.72
C ASN A 10 -15.75 29.99 20.84
N ILE A 11 -14.82 30.89 20.50
CA ILE A 11 -14.16 31.77 21.48
C ILE A 11 -14.93 33.10 21.66
N LEU A 12 -15.93 33.37 20.81
CA LEU A 12 -16.58 34.68 20.72
C LEU A 12 -17.90 34.80 21.49
N ASP A 13 -18.45 33.68 21.99
CA ASP A 13 -19.73 33.66 22.70
C ASP A 13 -19.64 32.77 23.96
N PRO A 14 -19.77 33.32 25.18
CA PRO A 14 -19.69 32.58 26.43
C PRO A 14 -20.83 31.57 26.64
N VAL A 15 -21.85 31.54 25.75
CA VAL A 15 -22.97 30.58 25.78
C VAL A 15 -22.82 29.49 24.70
N SER A 16 -21.81 29.58 23.83
CA SER A 16 -21.63 28.62 22.73
C SER A 16 -20.97 27.32 23.19
N TYR A 17 -21.44 26.21 22.63
CA TYR A 17 -20.83 24.89 22.78
C TYR A 17 -19.64 24.72 21.81
N ASP A 18 -18.69 23.86 22.19
CA ASP A 18 -17.64 23.36 21.29
C ASP A 18 -18.25 22.43 20.24
N CYS A 19 -17.85 22.60 18.99
CA CYS A 19 -18.34 21.80 17.87
C CYS A 19 -17.30 20.75 17.46
N VAL A 20 -17.73 19.50 17.25
CA VAL A 20 -16.85 18.43 16.76
C VAL A 20 -17.32 17.96 15.38
N ASN A 21 -16.45 18.07 14.38
CA ASN A 21 -16.68 17.51 13.06
C ASN A 21 -16.32 16.02 13.07
N ILE A 22 -17.33 15.18 12.85
CA ILE A 22 -17.18 13.72 12.82
C ILE A 22 -17.57 13.23 11.43
N CYS A 23 -16.70 12.45 10.77
CA CYS A 23 -17.04 11.81 9.50
C CYS A 23 -18.10 10.71 9.71
N ARG A 24 -18.83 10.34 8.65
CA ARG A 24 -19.90 9.31 8.75
C ARG A 24 -19.38 7.96 9.26
N GLU A 25 -18.18 7.56 8.87
CA GLU A 25 -17.54 6.31 9.30
C GLU A 25 -17.22 6.28 10.80
N CYS A 26 -16.96 7.43 11.40
CA CYS A 26 -16.77 7.55 12.86
C CYS A 26 -18.10 7.71 13.59
N LEU A 27 -19.05 8.44 13.02
CA LEU A 27 -20.35 8.69 13.65
C LEU A 27 -21.14 7.39 13.86
N SER A 28 -21.21 6.53 12.84
CA SER A 28 -21.95 5.27 12.91
C SER A 28 -21.57 4.38 14.10
N PRO A 29 -20.29 4.01 14.34
CA PRO A 29 -19.90 3.24 15.51
C PRO A 29 -20.07 4.02 16.82
N LEU A 30 -19.85 5.35 16.84
CA LEU A 30 -20.04 6.16 18.04
C LEU A 30 -21.51 6.18 18.51
N CYS A 31 -22.47 6.25 17.58
CA CYS A 31 -23.90 6.14 17.90
C CYS A 31 -24.28 4.80 18.57
N HIS A 32 -23.47 3.76 18.37
CA HIS A 32 -23.64 2.45 18.99
C HIS A 32 -22.69 2.23 20.18
N ALA A 33 -22.11 3.30 20.74
CA ALA A 33 -21.11 3.25 21.81
C ALA A 33 -19.91 2.34 21.51
N LYS A 34 -19.53 2.21 20.23
CA LYS A 34 -18.36 1.46 19.76
C LYS A 34 -17.22 2.40 19.37
N VAL A 35 -15.99 1.94 19.54
CA VAL A 35 -14.81 2.69 19.08
C VAL A 35 -14.73 2.62 17.55
N PRO A 36 -14.66 3.76 16.83
CA PRO A 36 -14.49 3.75 15.38
C PRO A 36 -13.26 2.96 14.95
N ARG A 37 -13.36 2.21 13.84
CA ARG A 37 -12.27 1.36 13.34
C ARG A 37 -10.93 2.08 13.29
N PHE A 38 -10.89 3.29 12.74
CA PHE A 38 -9.68 4.09 12.57
C PHE A 38 -9.46 5.13 13.68
N ALA A 39 -10.11 4.98 14.83
CA ALA A 39 -9.89 5.88 15.96
C ALA A 39 -8.42 5.86 16.40
N LEU A 40 -7.90 7.01 16.82
CA LEU A 40 -6.58 7.13 17.44
C LEU A 40 -6.41 6.14 18.62
N SER A 41 -7.48 5.88 19.38
CA SER A 41 -7.47 4.92 20.49
C SER A 41 -7.26 3.47 20.05
N ASN A 42 -7.49 3.15 18.78
CA ASN A 42 -7.21 1.81 18.24
C ASN A 42 -5.75 1.65 17.79
N ASN A 43 -4.89 2.67 17.97
CA ASN A 43 -3.52 2.70 17.46
C ASN A 43 -3.43 2.45 15.93
N LEU A 44 -4.53 2.70 15.21
CA LEU A 44 -4.64 2.50 13.77
C LEU A 44 -4.44 3.78 12.95
N TYR A 45 -4.40 4.96 13.60
CA TYR A 45 -4.06 6.21 12.93
C TYR A 45 -2.54 6.35 12.79
N ARG A 46 -2.06 6.35 11.54
CA ARG A 46 -0.62 6.43 11.22
C ARG A 46 -0.17 7.81 10.74
N GLY A 47 -1.05 8.81 10.79
CA GLY A 47 -0.79 10.16 10.30
C GLY A 47 -1.20 10.35 8.84
N VAL A 48 -0.82 11.49 8.27
CA VAL A 48 -1.07 11.85 6.87
C VAL A 48 0.25 11.74 6.11
N LEU A 49 0.21 11.06 4.97
CA LEU A 49 1.33 10.97 4.06
C LEU A 49 1.41 12.24 3.20
N PRO A 50 2.61 12.76 2.88
CA PRO A 50 2.74 13.85 1.90
C PRO A 50 2.05 13.53 0.57
N ASP A 51 1.50 14.56 -0.10
CA ASP A 51 0.79 14.42 -1.38
C ASP A 51 1.61 13.69 -2.44
N GLU A 52 2.93 13.85 -2.41
CA GLU A 52 3.85 13.13 -3.30
C GLU A 52 3.70 11.61 -3.23
N PHE A 53 3.30 11.04 -2.10
CA PHE A 53 3.18 9.60 -1.91
C PHE A 53 1.72 9.12 -1.92
N SER A 54 0.77 10.01 -2.22
CA SER A 54 -0.66 9.69 -2.26
C SER A 54 -1.04 8.65 -3.33
N ASP A 55 -0.19 8.49 -4.34
CA ASP A 55 -0.34 7.57 -5.45
C ASP A 55 0.66 6.40 -5.40
N LEU A 56 1.24 6.10 -4.23
CA LEU A 56 2.07 4.90 -4.06
C LEU A 56 1.26 3.66 -4.44
N THR A 57 1.87 2.82 -5.26
CA THR A 57 1.33 1.49 -5.57
C THR A 57 1.63 0.55 -4.40
N TRP A 58 0.78 -0.44 -4.20
CA TRP A 58 1.02 -1.42 -3.13
C TRP A 58 2.32 -2.22 -3.34
N VAL A 59 2.81 -2.37 -4.58
CA VAL A 59 4.12 -2.99 -4.84
C VAL A 59 5.28 -2.08 -4.41
N GLU A 60 5.17 -0.76 -4.61
CA GLU A 60 6.14 0.20 -4.05
C GLU A 60 6.11 0.18 -2.51
N GLU A 61 4.93 0.02 -1.90
CA GLU A 61 4.79 -0.17 -0.45
C GLU A 61 5.47 -1.47 0.01
N MET A 62 5.30 -2.59 -0.71
CA MET A 62 6.00 -3.85 -0.44
C MET A 62 7.52 -3.69 -0.56
N ALA A 63 8.00 -2.96 -1.56
CA ALA A 63 9.42 -2.66 -1.73
C ALA A 63 9.98 -1.91 -0.51
N CYS A 64 9.16 -1.07 0.13
CA CYS A 64 9.55 -0.27 1.29
C CYS A 64 9.17 -0.91 2.64
N ALA A 65 8.57 -2.10 2.65
CA ALA A 65 8.08 -2.71 3.87
C ALA A 65 9.20 -3.27 4.75
N LEU A 66 9.31 -2.74 5.98
CA LEU A 66 10.25 -3.25 7.00
C LEU A 66 9.89 -4.65 7.48
N TYR A 67 8.58 -4.93 7.62
CA TYR A 67 8.06 -6.21 8.09
C TYR A 67 7.22 -6.87 7.02
N ARG A 68 7.48 -8.16 6.82
CA ARG A 68 6.78 -9.00 5.85
C ARG A 68 6.10 -10.13 6.58
N GLY A 69 4.76 -10.10 6.62
CA GLY A 69 3.95 -11.10 7.33
C GLY A 69 2.77 -11.61 6.53
N THR A 70 2.63 -11.22 5.26
CA THR A 70 1.53 -11.67 4.40
C THR A 70 2.03 -12.11 3.03
N ALA A 71 1.50 -13.23 2.55
CA ALA A 71 1.62 -13.66 1.17
C ALA A 71 0.34 -13.25 0.41
N HIS A 72 0.49 -12.73 -0.79
CA HIS A 72 -0.56 -12.23 -1.64
C HIS A 72 -0.72 -13.11 -2.86
N VAL A 73 -1.93 -13.62 -3.08
CA VAL A 73 -2.29 -14.34 -4.31
C VAL A 73 -3.24 -13.47 -5.09
N THR A 74 -2.79 -12.98 -6.24
CA THR A 74 -3.59 -12.15 -7.14
C THR A 74 -4.02 -12.99 -8.33
N ARG A 75 -5.33 -13.19 -8.48
CA ARG A 75 -5.92 -13.87 -9.62
C ARG A 75 -6.47 -12.82 -10.59
N LEU A 76 -5.97 -12.81 -11.82
CA LEU A 76 -6.41 -11.93 -12.89
C LEU A 76 -7.02 -12.73 -14.03
N PHE A 77 -8.10 -12.22 -14.58
CA PHE A 77 -8.82 -12.77 -15.70
C PHE A 77 -8.75 -11.79 -16.86
N ASN A 78 -8.49 -12.32 -18.05
CA ASN A 78 -8.69 -11.52 -19.25
C ASN A 78 -10.18 -11.27 -19.49
N SER A 79 -10.52 -10.16 -20.15
CA SER A 79 -11.90 -9.90 -20.55
C SER A 79 -12.33 -10.90 -21.61
N SER A 80 -13.53 -11.45 -21.47
CA SER A 80 -14.21 -12.19 -22.53
C SER A 80 -14.79 -11.27 -23.61
N ASP A 81 -14.80 -9.95 -23.40
CA ASP A 81 -15.28 -8.97 -24.37
C ASP A 81 -14.20 -8.67 -25.42
N ILE A 82 -14.47 -9.09 -26.65
CA ILE A 82 -13.61 -8.88 -27.83
C ILE A 82 -13.34 -7.40 -28.09
N ASN A 83 -14.25 -6.49 -27.68
CA ASN A 83 -14.05 -5.05 -27.84
C ASN A 83 -13.14 -4.46 -26.76
N MET A 84 -12.87 -5.21 -25.69
CA MET A 84 -12.07 -4.74 -24.55
C MET A 84 -11.05 -5.79 -24.08
N PRO A 85 -10.22 -6.36 -25.00
CA PRO A 85 -9.37 -7.51 -24.72
C PRO A 85 -8.19 -7.20 -23.79
N LYS A 86 -8.00 -5.93 -23.41
CA LYS A 86 -6.97 -5.48 -22.46
C LYS A 86 -7.51 -5.19 -21.06
N ARG A 87 -8.82 -5.39 -20.82
CA ARG A 87 -9.39 -5.20 -19.48
C ARG A 87 -9.15 -6.44 -18.65
N LEU A 88 -8.31 -6.28 -17.63
CA LEU A 88 -8.15 -7.28 -16.59
C LEU A 88 -9.12 -7.02 -15.44
N HIS A 89 -9.71 -8.09 -14.93
CA HIS A 89 -10.48 -8.07 -13.69
C HIS A 89 -10.02 -9.21 -12.78
N GLY A 90 -10.23 -9.11 -11.48
CA GLY A 90 -9.68 -10.11 -10.57
C GLY A 90 -9.78 -9.75 -9.10
N ASN A 91 -9.12 -10.55 -8.28
CA ASN A 91 -9.08 -10.39 -6.84
C ASN A 91 -7.69 -10.72 -6.28
N THR A 92 -7.36 -10.08 -5.16
CA THR A 92 -6.15 -10.40 -4.39
C THR A 92 -6.56 -10.92 -3.02
N CYS A 93 -6.07 -12.11 -2.67
CA CYS A 93 -6.20 -12.69 -1.34
C CYS A 93 -4.88 -12.49 -0.58
N ALA A 94 -4.95 -12.08 0.68
CA ALA A 94 -3.78 -11.97 1.56
C ALA A 94 -3.86 -13.03 2.65
N HIS A 95 -2.78 -13.78 2.83
CA HIS A 95 -2.66 -14.85 3.81
C HIS A 95 -1.53 -14.52 4.78
N GLU A 96 -1.77 -14.63 6.08
CA GLU A 96 -0.73 -14.46 7.10
C GLU A 96 0.34 -15.55 6.96
N MET A 97 1.60 -15.13 7.05
CA MET A 97 2.76 -16.02 7.08
C MET A 97 3.18 -16.24 8.53
N ASN A 98 3.43 -17.50 8.92
CA ASN A 98 3.93 -17.86 10.25
C ASN A 98 5.39 -17.40 10.50
N VAL A 99 5.97 -16.61 9.59
CA VAL A 99 7.32 -16.06 9.67
C VAL A 99 7.24 -14.57 9.37
N VAL A 100 7.69 -13.75 10.33
CA VAL A 100 7.87 -12.31 10.11
C VAL A 100 9.32 -12.08 9.68
N SER A 101 9.54 -11.83 8.40
CA SER A 101 10.86 -11.39 7.94
C SER A 101 11.01 -9.90 8.21
N THR A 102 12.03 -9.53 9.00
CA THR A 102 12.40 -8.13 9.25
C THR A 102 13.56 -7.76 8.33
N ALA A 103 13.34 -6.76 7.48
CA ALA A 103 14.38 -6.31 6.57
C ALA A 103 15.53 -5.64 7.34
N LYS A 104 16.75 -6.10 7.08
CA LYS A 104 17.98 -5.43 7.59
C LYS A 104 18.46 -4.32 6.64
N SER A 105 18.09 -4.41 5.37
CA SER A 105 18.41 -3.46 4.30
C SER A 105 17.21 -3.34 3.37
N LEU A 106 16.93 -2.12 2.90
CA LEU A 106 15.83 -1.81 1.97
C LEU A 106 16.34 -1.05 0.73
N PRO A 107 15.61 -1.09 -0.40
CA PRO A 107 14.32 -1.75 -0.61
C PRO A 107 14.41 -3.29 -0.59
N ASN A 108 13.27 -3.95 -0.37
CA ASN A 108 13.12 -5.37 -0.70
C ASN A 108 13.34 -5.51 -2.22
N THR A 109 14.13 -6.49 -2.63
CA THR A 109 14.42 -6.70 -4.06
C THR A 109 13.17 -7.18 -4.81
N PRO A 110 13.12 -7.10 -6.15
CA PRO A 110 12.05 -7.75 -6.91
C PRO A 110 11.89 -9.23 -6.56
N ALA A 111 12.99 -9.95 -6.33
CA ALA A 111 12.97 -11.35 -5.89
C ALA A 111 12.33 -11.55 -4.50
N ASP A 112 12.62 -10.65 -3.54
CA ASP A 112 11.96 -10.66 -2.22
C ASP A 112 10.45 -10.46 -2.34
N ILE A 113 10.03 -9.51 -3.19
CA ILE A 113 8.60 -9.19 -3.41
C ILE A 113 7.88 -10.40 -3.99
N HIS A 114 8.47 -11.02 -5.02
CA HIS A 114 7.92 -12.24 -5.61
C HIS A 114 7.88 -13.44 -4.66
N GLY A 115 8.67 -13.45 -3.59
CA GLY A 115 8.57 -14.46 -2.54
C GLY A 115 7.27 -14.38 -1.73
N MET A 116 6.55 -13.25 -1.82
CA MET A 116 5.28 -13.01 -1.14
C MET A 116 4.14 -12.70 -2.10
N LEU A 117 4.40 -12.69 -3.40
CA LEU A 117 3.42 -12.33 -4.40
C LEU A 117 3.34 -13.43 -5.46
N THR A 118 2.19 -14.08 -5.52
CA THR A 118 1.83 -15.02 -6.56
C THR A 118 0.80 -14.38 -7.48
N LEU A 119 1.09 -14.37 -8.78
CA LEU A 119 0.14 -13.97 -9.81
C LEU A 119 -0.39 -15.20 -10.54
N VAL A 120 -1.70 -15.37 -10.55
CA VAL A 120 -2.41 -16.38 -11.34
C VAL A 120 -3.15 -15.66 -12.44
N PHE A 121 -2.75 -15.87 -13.69
CA PHE A 121 -3.41 -15.29 -14.85
C PHE A 121 -4.28 -16.34 -15.52
N VAL A 122 -5.54 -15.98 -15.81
CA VAL A 122 -6.51 -16.83 -16.48
C VAL A 122 -6.89 -16.17 -17.80
N GLY A 123 -6.43 -16.72 -18.91
CA GLY A 123 -6.59 -16.10 -20.21
C GLY A 123 -6.05 -16.93 -21.37
N PRO A 124 -6.45 -16.58 -22.61
CA PRO A 124 -6.05 -17.33 -23.81
C PRO A 124 -4.58 -17.11 -24.22
N GLU A 125 -3.96 -16.02 -23.77
CA GLU A 125 -2.58 -15.64 -24.10
C GLU A 125 -1.72 -15.62 -22.83
N ASP A 126 -0.40 -15.53 -23.01
CA ASP A 126 0.50 -15.29 -21.88
C ASP A 126 0.26 -13.91 -21.25
N PHE A 127 0.47 -13.83 -19.94
CA PHE A 127 0.33 -12.56 -19.22
C PHE A 127 1.34 -11.51 -19.69
N ASP A 128 0.85 -10.37 -20.19
CA ASP A 128 1.64 -9.16 -20.44
C ASP A 128 1.63 -8.25 -19.19
N PRO A 129 2.74 -8.07 -18.46
CA PRO A 129 2.82 -7.19 -17.32
C PRO A 129 2.36 -5.75 -17.58
N LYS A 130 2.54 -5.23 -18.80
CA LYS A 130 2.12 -3.86 -19.16
C LYS A 130 0.61 -3.70 -19.16
N SER A 131 -0.14 -4.77 -19.37
CA SER A 131 -1.61 -4.78 -19.35
C SER A 131 -2.19 -4.62 -17.93
N SER A 132 -1.38 -4.83 -16.88
CA SER A 132 -1.82 -4.72 -15.48
C SER A 132 -2.00 -3.29 -14.97
N GLY A 133 -1.70 -2.28 -15.79
CA GLY A 133 -1.86 -0.87 -15.44
C GLY A 133 -1.04 -0.50 -14.19
N THR A 134 -1.71 0.01 -13.16
CA THR A 134 -1.06 0.42 -11.90
C THR A 134 -0.92 -0.72 -10.90
N LEU A 135 -1.50 -1.90 -11.17
CA LEU A 135 -1.59 -2.98 -10.18
C LEU A 135 -0.20 -3.49 -9.80
N PHE A 136 0.70 -3.71 -10.75
CA PHE A 136 2.07 -4.14 -10.43
C PHE A 136 3.13 -3.14 -10.89
N ARG A 137 2.73 -1.88 -11.08
CA ARG A 137 3.63 -0.80 -11.47
C ARG A 137 4.54 -0.44 -10.31
N VAL A 138 5.79 -0.14 -10.62
CA VAL A 138 6.81 0.34 -9.69
C VAL A 138 7.56 1.49 -10.35
N ARG A 139 7.91 2.50 -9.54
CA ARG A 139 8.72 3.64 -9.96
C ARG A 139 9.91 3.77 -9.03
N LYS A 140 11.12 3.65 -9.59
CA LYS A 140 12.38 3.75 -8.82
C LYS A 140 12.42 4.99 -7.94
N TYR A 141 12.09 6.15 -8.52
CA TYR A 141 12.16 7.42 -7.78
C TYR A 141 11.19 7.48 -6.59
N LYS A 142 10.01 6.85 -6.67
CA LYS A 142 9.03 6.80 -5.57
C LYS A 142 9.59 5.97 -4.42
N ILE A 143 10.15 4.79 -4.72
CA ILE A 143 10.79 3.91 -3.74
C ILE A 143 11.91 4.67 -3.01
N SER A 144 12.83 5.28 -3.76
CA SER A 144 13.96 6.02 -3.18
C SER A 144 13.51 7.18 -2.30
N ARG A 145 12.59 8.02 -2.78
CA ARG A 145 12.10 9.19 -2.04
C ARG A 145 11.28 8.79 -0.83
N PHE A 146 10.49 7.73 -0.94
CA PHE A 146 9.66 7.25 0.16
C PHE A 146 10.52 6.66 1.28
N LEU A 147 11.53 5.85 0.97
CA LEU A 147 12.49 5.36 1.98
C LEU A 147 13.23 6.51 2.66
N ALA A 148 13.69 7.52 1.91
CA ALA A 148 14.34 8.70 2.47
C ALA A 148 13.40 9.53 3.37
N TRP A 149 12.10 9.57 3.04
CA TRP A 149 11.09 10.19 3.90
C TRP A 149 10.86 9.36 5.17
N LEU A 150 10.72 8.04 5.05
CA LEU A 150 10.53 7.12 6.17
C LEU A 150 11.69 7.18 7.16
N LYS A 151 12.95 7.22 6.72
CA LYS A 151 14.11 7.38 7.61
C LYS A 151 14.02 8.62 8.48
N ARG A 152 13.48 9.72 7.94
CA ARG A 152 13.37 11.01 8.64
C ARG A 152 12.18 11.08 9.59
N HIS A 153 11.08 10.39 9.27
CA HIS A 153 9.79 10.57 9.97
C HIS A 153 9.31 9.34 10.75
N ASN A 154 9.93 8.16 10.55
CA ASN A 154 9.55 6.93 11.21
C ASN A 154 10.75 6.32 11.94
N ARG A 155 10.66 6.28 13.28
CA ARG A 155 11.69 5.72 14.16
C ARG A 155 12.13 4.30 13.80
N LEU A 156 11.24 3.50 13.22
CA LEU A 156 11.53 2.12 12.84
C LEU A 156 12.52 2.03 11.66
N TYR A 157 12.65 3.11 10.88
CA TYR A 157 13.50 3.17 9.69
C TYR A 157 14.80 3.95 9.93
N GLN A 158 14.97 4.62 11.08
CA GLN A 158 16.10 5.53 11.32
C GLN A 158 17.47 4.86 11.16
N SER A 159 17.62 3.65 11.72
CA SER A 159 18.87 2.86 11.66
C SER A 159 19.00 2.00 10.42
N LEU A 160 18.01 2.02 9.52
CA LEU A 160 17.96 1.12 8.37
C LEU A 160 18.91 1.57 7.27
N GLU A 161 19.62 0.62 6.67
CA GLU A 161 20.44 0.86 5.48
C GLU A 161 19.56 0.92 4.22
N ILE A 162 19.77 1.96 3.40
CA ILE A 162 19.17 2.06 2.07
C ILE A 162 20.25 1.65 1.07
N ASP A 163 20.06 0.51 0.44
CA ASP A 163 21.00 -0.08 -0.50
C ASP A 163 20.71 0.42 -1.92
N ALA A 164 21.64 1.21 -2.46
CA ALA A 164 21.54 1.78 -3.81
C ALA A 164 21.50 0.70 -4.90
N ALA A 165 22.25 -0.40 -4.74
CA ALA A 165 22.27 -1.47 -5.74
C ALA A 165 20.90 -2.15 -5.85
N ARG A 166 20.16 -2.26 -4.74
CA ARG A 166 18.78 -2.77 -4.74
C ARG A 166 17.78 -1.80 -5.36
N ILE A 167 17.98 -0.50 -5.18
CA ILE A 167 17.18 0.53 -5.85
C ILE A 167 17.33 0.40 -7.37
N ASP A 168 18.54 0.13 -7.84
CA ASP A 168 18.83 0.00 -9.27
C ASP A 168 18.26 -1.25 -9.93
N MET A 169 17.77 -2.21 -9.15
CA MET A 169 17.02 -3.36 -9.67
C MET A 169 15.62 -2.98 -10.18
N PHE A 170 15.09 -1.82 -9.80
CA PHE A 170 13.77 -1.35 -10.23
C PHE A 170 13.85 -0.50 -11.50
N PRO A 171 12.83 -0.56 -12.39
CA PRO A 171 12.75 0.34 -13.53
C PRO A 171 12.42 1.77 -13.07
N ASP A 172 12.77 2.76 -13.89
CA ASP A 172 12.41 4.16 -13.61
C ASP A 172 10.89 4.32 -13.47
N ASP A 173 10.15 3.67 -14.37
CA ASP A 173 8.69 3.53 -14.34
C ASP A 173 8.29 2.32 -15.18
N GLY A 174 7.65 1.31 -14.57
CA GLY A 174 7.23 0.12 -15.31
C GLY A 174 6.67 -0.99 -14.41
N PRO A 175 6.34 -2.16 -14.97
CA PRO A 175 5.92 -3.30 -14.18
C PRO A 175 7.07 -3.83 -13.30
N LEU A 176 6.72 -4.49 -12.20
CA LEU A 176 7.68 -5.21 -11.34
C LEU A 176 8.54 -6.15 -12.20
N PRO A 177 9.88 -6.05 -12.15
CA PRO A 177 10.76 -6.95 -12.91
C PRO A 177 10.53 -8.41 -12.55
N GLY A 178 10.48 -9.30 -13.54
CA GLY A 178 10.28 -10.75 -13.31
C GLY A 178 8.82 -11.19 -13.17
N LEU A 179 7.85 -10.29 -13.41
CA LEU A 179 6.43 -10.58 -13.19
C LEU A 179 5.83 -11.54 -14.24
N ALA A 180 6.26 -11.45 -15.50
CA ALA A 180 5.76 -12.33 -16.57
C ALA A 180 6.20 -13.79 -16.31
N GLU A 181 7.47 -13.96 -15.94
CA GLU A 181 8.12 -15.26 -15.71
C GLU A 181 7.56 -16.01 -14.49
N ARG A 182 6.89 -15.28 -13.59
CA ARG A 182 6.28 -15.84 -12.38
C ARG A 182 4.76 -15.90 -12.42
N ALA A 183 4.14 -15.46 -13.51
CA ALA A 183 2.72 -15.62 -13.72
C ALA A 183 2.39 -17.10 -13.96
N ILE A 184 1.43 -17.64 -13.21
CA ILE A 184 0.89 -18.97 -13.45
C ILE A 184 -0.27 -18.80 -14.44
N ASN A 185 -0.08 -19.23 -15.69
CA ASN A 185 -1.13 -19.22 -16.71
C ASN A 185 -2.06 -20.43 -16.53
N GLN A 186 -3.37 -20.19 -16.44
CA GLN A 186 -4.43 -21.20 -16.28
C GLN A 186 -5.54 -21.05 -17.32
#